data_AF-A0A1U7MQ96-F1
#
_entry.id   AF-A0A1U7MQ96-F1
#
_cell.length_a   1.000
_cell.length_b   1.000
_cell.length_c   1.000
_cell.angle_alpha   90.00
_cell.angle_beta   90.00
_cell.angle_gamma   90.00
#
_symmetry.space_group_name_H-M   'P 1'
#
loop_
_entity.id
_entity.type
_entity.pdbx_description
1 polymer ?
#
loop_
_entity_poly.entity_id
_entity_poly.type
_entity_poly.pdbx_seq_one_letter_code
_entity_poly.pdbx_strand_id
1 'polypeptide(L)'
;MLDVHVTLQFHPDWAFGDGFVIEAIARDGRYRSQFETGTSNGGLTAHEDGDRWRWESRLFRGRYDGAAHSERPVYGALNFADDPYGGSVRFGSAHLRLREEVMDRCTFCFPDSVFEPDAVTGSGEVDDLIRLAHASELDHLDRYVEAHVHGQVCIARDVEAVVLDPCYQGTDVERAAERFDCPVEWHPGFATATASLDPSYRGGEYVELARSIGSVITPDLIGQAAREGKYDNQALKRVWHYLAKFGRRA
;
A
#
# COMPACT_ATOMS: atom_id res chain seq x y z
N MET A 1 -16.23 17.87 -9.26
CA MET A 1 -15.42 17.14 -8.28
C MET A 1 -14.80 16.01 -9.06
N LEU A 2 -13.47 15.89 -9.05
CA LEU A 2 -12.84 14.70 -9.62
C LEU A 2 -13.34 13.51 -8.81
N ASP A 3 -13.82 12.46 -9.47
CA ASP A 3 -14.22 11.21 -8.84
C ASP A 3 -12.94 10.45 -8.45
N VAL A 4 -12.34 10.84 -7.33
CA VAL A 4 -11.04 10.32 -6.88
C VAL A 4 -11.15 9.76 -5.48
N HIS A 5 -10.61 8.56 -5.29
CA HIS A 5 -10.68 7.84 -4.03
C HIS A 5 -9.30 7.71 -3.39
N VAL A 6 -9.28 7.70 -2.06
CA VAL A 6 -8.10 7.23 -1.32
C VAL A 6 -8.10 5.69 -1.35
N THR A 7 -6.92 5.12 -1.53
CA THR A 7 -6.68 3.68 -1.55
C THR A 7 -5.66 3.29 -0.50
N LEU A 8 -5.88 2.14 0.14
CA LEU A 8 -4.96 1.56 1.14
C LEU A 8 -4.38 0.26 0.60
N GLN A 9 -3.10 0.28 0.22
CA GLN A 9 -2.41 -0.85 -0.40
C GLN A 9 -1.85 -1.83 0.64
N PHE A 10 -2.02 -3.12 0.37
CA PHE A 10 -1.49 -4.19 1.18
C PHE A 10 -1.21 -5.45 0.35
N HIS A 11 -0.46 -6.38 0.94
CA HIS A 11 -0.33 -7.74 0.40
C HIS A 11 -1.25 -8.67 1.19
N PRO A 12 -2.31 -9.22 0.58
CA PRO A 12 -3.37 -9.89 1.33
C PRO A 12 -2.92 -11.20 1.95
N ASP A 13 -2.00 -11.91 1.30
CA ASP A 13 -1.54 -13.26 1.65
C ASP A 13 -0.21 -13.27 2.42
N TRP A 14 0.35 -12.10 2.75
CA TRP A 14 1.56 -12.01 3.56
C TRP A 14 1.26 -12.41 5.01
N ALA A 15 2.25 -13.00 5.68
CA ALA A 15 2.09 -13.48 7.04
C ALA A 15 1.80 -12.34 8.03
N PHE A 16 0.81 -12.56 8.90
CA PHE A 16 0.51 -11.70 10.03
C PHE A 16 -0.03 -12.53 11.21
N GLY A 17 0.76 -12.66 12.28
CA GLY A 17 0.45 -13.58 13.38
C GLY A 17 0.36 -15.03 12.86
N ASP A 18 -0.72 -15.72 13.19
CA ASP A 18 -0.96 -17.12 12.79
C ASP A 18 -1.65 -17.27 11.43
N GLY A 19 -1.86 -16.18 10.68
CA GLY A 19 -2.60 -16.17 9.42
C GLY A 19 -2.10 -15.13 8.44
N PHE A 20 -2.98 -14.69 7.54
CA PHE A 20 -2.68 -13.68 6.53
C PHE A 20 -3.12 -12.27 6.95
N VAL A 21 -2.50 -11.25 6.35
CA VAL A 21 -2.90 -9.84 6.53
C VAL A 21 -4.40 -9.65 6.30
N ILE A 22 -4.96 -10.23 5.24
CA ILE A 22 -6.39 -10.06 4.93
C ILE A 22 -7.31 -10.72 5.97
N GLU A 23 -6.89 -11.85 6.54
CA GLU A 23 -7.63 -12.52 7.61
C GLU A 23 -7.62 -11.71 8.90
N ALA A 24 -6.50 -11.04 9.20
CA ALA A 24 -6.40 -10.12 10.31
C ALA A 24 -7.32 -8.90 10.13
N ILE A 25 -7.38 -8.34 8.92
CA ILE A 25 -8.31 -7.24 8.60
C ILE A 25 -9.77 -7.69 8.77
N ALA A 26 -10.13 -8.88 8.26
CA ALA A 26 -11.47 -9.45 8.42
C ALA A 26 -11.83 -9.64 9.91
N ARG A 27 -10.92 -10.21 10.69
CA ARG A 27 -11.13 -10.46 12.13
C ARG A 27 -11.27 -9.17 12.92
N ASP A 28 -10.42 -8.18 12.65
CA ASP A 28 -10.35 -6.95 13.43
C ASP A 28 -11.38 -5.90 12.96
N GLY A 29 -11.93 -6.06 11.75
CA GLY A 29 -12.87 -5.14 11.13
C GLY A 29 -12.28 -3.76 10.83
N ARG A 30 -10.94 -3.65 10.85
CA ARG A 30 -10.20 -2.38 10.74
C ARG A 30 -8.91 -2.57 9.96
N TYR A 31 -8.54 -1.54 9.21
CA TYR A 31 -7.18 -1.40 8.68
C TYR A 31 -6.33 -0.64 9.70
N ARG A 32 -5.23 -1.26 10.16
CA ARG A 32 -4.42 -0.77 11.28
C ARG A 32 -3.12 -0.15 10.79
N SER A 33 -2.63 0.84 11.54
CA SER A 33 -1.37 1.51 11.21
C SER A 33 -0.16 0.63 11.55
N GLN A 34 1.00 0.99 11.01
CA GLN A 34 2.25 0.34 11.34
C GLN A 34 2.58 0.39 12.85
N PHE A 35 2.16 1.43 13.55
CA PHE A 35 2.35 1.55 15.01
C PHE A 35 1.59 0.46 15.79
N GLU A 36 0.48 -0.03 15.23
CA GLU A 36 -0.31 -1.10 15.84
C GLU A 36 0.18 -2.49 15.41
N THR A 37 0.62 -2.64 14.15
CA THR A 37 0.93 -3.95 13.58
C THR A 37 2.41 -4.33 13.67
N GLY A 38 3.31 -3.36 13.74
CA GLY A 38 4.74 -3.58 13.57
C GLY A 38 5.15 -4.03 12.17
N THR A 39 4.23 -4.00 11.19
CA THR A 39 4.46 -4.45 9.81
C THR A 39 4.26 -3.30 8.82
N SER A 40 5.00 -3.32 7.71
CA SER A 40 4.88 -2.31 6.65
C SER A 40 5.51 -2.80 5.35
N ASN A 41 5.03 -2.26 4.24
CA ASN A 41 5.64 -2.38 2.91
C ASN A 41 6.59 -1.21 2.58
N GLY A 42 6.75 -0.26 3.51
CA GLY A 42 7.82 0.74 3.55
C GLY A 42 8.90 0.40 4.58
N GLY A 43 9.53 1.44 5.14
CA GLY A 43 10.50 1.33 6.23
C GLY A 43 9.87 0.94 7.57
N LEU A 44 10.60 0.23 8.43
CA LEU A 44 10.16 -0.22 9.76
C LEU A 44 10.63 0.71 10.88
N THR A 45 10.17 1.96 10.88
CA THR A 45 10.64 3.01 11.80
C THR A 45 9.51 3.64 12.64
N ALA A 46 8.35 2.97 12.71
CA ALA A 46 7.18 3.41 13.49
C ALA A 46 7.28 2.97 14.97
N HIS A 47 8.19 3.57 15.70
CA HIS A 47 8.31 3.45 17.14
C HIS A 47 8.77 4.80 17.70
N GLU A 48 8.66 5.00 19.01
CA GLU A 48 9.18 6.21 19.67
C GLU A 48 10.64 6.46 19.25
N ASP A 49 10.95 7.71 18.93
CA ASP A 49 12.24 8.18 18.37
C ASP A 49 12.65 7.64 16.99
N GLY A 50 11.84 6.78 16.35
CA GLY A 50 12.08 6.32 14.98
C GLY A 50 11.81 7.41 13.94
N ASP A 51 12.31 7.23 12.71
CA ASP A 51 12.14 8.22 11.63
C ASP A 51 10.66 8.52 11.36
N ARG A 52 9.80 7.50 11.37
CA ARG A 52 8.36 7.69 11.18
C ARG A 52 7.70 8.49 12.28
N TRP A 53 8.10 8.26 13.52
CA TRP A 53 7.64 9.08 14.63
C TRP A 53 8.01 10.56 14.43
N ARG A 54 9.27 10.82 14.07
CA ARG A 54 9.80 12.19 13.89
C ARG A 54 9.10 12.94 12.76
N TRP A 55 8.91 12.31 11.60
CA TRP A 55 8.21 13.00 10.52
C TRP A 55 6.72 13.15 10.81
N GLU A 56 6.04 12.19 11.45
CA GLU A 56 4.63 12.38 11.83
C GLU A 56 4.47 13.52 12.84
N SER A 57 5.39 13.64 13.82
CA SER A 57 5.42 14.78 14.75
C SER A 57 5.60 16.10 14.00
N ARG A 58 6.53 16.17 13.04
CA ARG A 58 6.73 17.36 12.19
C ARG A 58 5.50 17.70 11.35
N LEU A 59 4.96 16.74 10.61
CA LEU A 59 3.86 16.91 9.66
C LEU A 59 2.55 17.30 10.38
N PHE A 60 2.29 16.69 11.54
CA PHE A 60 1.05 16.90 12.29
C PHE A 60 1.23 17.75 13.54
N ARG A 61 2.33 18.51 13.62
CA ARG A 61 2.63 19.47 14.70
C ARG A 61 2.48 18.86 16.10
N GLY A 62 3.02 17.64 16.27
CA GLY A 62 3.02 16.89 17.52
C GLY A 62 1.66 16.34 17.97
N ARG A 63 0.63 16.40 17.12
CA ARG A 63 -0.74 15.95 17.45
C ARG A 63 -0.82 14.55 18.04
N TYR A 64 0.08 13.65 17.63
CA TYR A 64 0.04 12.24 18.01
C TYR A 64 1.14 11.81 18.98
N ASP A 65 2.00 12.72 19.44
CA ASP A 65 3.21 12.36 20.20
C ASP A 65 2.89 11.77 21.58
N GLY A 66 1.72 12.08 22.15
CA GLY A 66 1.20 11.45 23.38
C GLY A 66 -0.02 10.56 23.15
N ALA A 67 -0.41 10.34 21.90
CA ALA A 67 -1.62 9.61 21.53
C ALA A 67 -1.39 8.10 21.51
N ALA A 68 -2.46 7.32 21.63
CA ALA A 68 -2.36 5.88 21.45
C ALA A 68 -1.98 5.54 20.00
N HIS A 69 -1.27 4.44 19.79
CA HIS A 69 -0.87 3.99 18.44
C HIS A 69 -2.07 3.84 17.48
N SER A 70 -3.23 3.48 18.01
CA SER A 70 -4.49 3.35 17.25
C SER A 70 -5.14 4.67 16.84
N GLU A 71 -4.66 5.79 17.37
CA GLU A 71 -5.13 7.15 17.02
C GLU A 71 -4.28 7.78 15.92
N ARG A 72 -3.11 7.21 15.63
CA ARG A 72 -2.21 7.66 14.57
C ARG A 72 -2.82 7.40 13.19
N PRO A 73 -2.49 8.24 12.19
CA PRO A 73 -3.09 8.12 10.87
C PRO A 73 -2.70 6.83 10.17
N VAL A 74 -3.64 6.32 9.37
CA VAL A 74 -3.39 5.26 8.40
C VAL A 74 -2.88 5.90 7.11
N TYR A 75 -1.86 5.29 6.51
CA TYR A 75 -1.23 5.79 5.30
C TYR A 75 -1.81 5.07 4.08
N GLY A 76 -2.09 5.84 3.04
CA GLY A 76 -2.57 5.38 1.75
C GLY A 76 -2.14 6.34 0.64
N ALA A 77 -2.85 6.30 -0.48
CA ALA A 77 -2.61 7.22 -1.58
C ALA A 77 -3.90 7.62 -2.28
N LEU A 78 -3.93 8.84 -2.78
CA LEU A 78 -4.99 9.30 -3.66
C LEU A 78 -4.84 8.66 -5.03
N ASN A 79 -5.89 7.97 -5.50
CA ASN A 79 -5.93 7.36 -6.83
C ASN A 79 -6.34 8.38 -7.91
N PHE A 80 -5.56 9.45 -8.07
CA PHE A 80 -5.89 10.54 -9.01
C PHE A 80 -5.78 10.15 -10.49
N ALA A 81 -5.16 9.00 -10.79
CA ALA A 81 -5.00 8.48 -12.14
C ALA A 81 -6.11 7.48 -12.53
N ASP A 82 -7.09 7.23 -11.64
CA ASP A 82 -8.09 6.17 -11.77
C ASP A 82 -7.45 4.82 -12.13
N ASP A 83 -6.35 4.51 -11.45
CA ASP A 83 -5.59 3.31 -11.69
C ASP A 83 -6.34 2.10 -11.08
N PRO A 84 -6.71 1.06 -11.85
CA PRO A 84 -7.39 -0.11 -11.28
C PRO A 84 -6.53 -0.87 -10.28
N TYR A 85 -5.22 -0.61 -10.21
CA TYR A 85 -4.31 -1.17 -9.22
C TYR A 85 -4.16 -0.30 -7.96
N GLY A 86 -4.82 0.86 -7.92
CA GLY A 86 -4.82 1.82 -6.82
C GLY A 86 -3.69 2.85 -6.87
N GLY A 87 -3.76 3.84 -5.97
CA GLY A 87 -2.91 5.04 -6.01
C GLY A 87 -1.43 4.84 -5.65
N SER A 88 -1.05 3.78 -4.93
CA SER A 88 0.36 3.51 -4.58
C SER A 88 0.73 2.03 -4.63
N VAL A 89 0.54 1.44 -5.82
CA VAL A 89 0.78 0.03 -6.15
C VAL A 89 2.15 -0.52 -5.67
N ARG A 90 3.15 0.33 -5.44
CA ARG A 90 4.44 -0.10 -4.84
C ARG A 90 4.30 -0.75 -3.47
N PHE A 91 3.19 -0.57 -2.76
CA PHE A 91 3.00 -1.10 -1.40
C PHE A 91 2.06 -2.30 -1.30
N GLY A 92 1.53 -2.83 -2.40
CA GLY A 92 0.61 -3.95 -2.28
C GLY A 92 0.02 -4.42 -3.60
N SER A 93 -0.27 -5.71 -3.65
CA SER A 93 -0.98 -6.35 -4.76
C SER A 93 -2.50 -6.30 -4.61
N ALA A 94 -3.00 -5.69 -3.55
CA ALA A 94 -4.41 -5.48 -3.27
C ALA A 94 -4.58 -4.09 -2.66
N HIS A 95 -5.79 -3.57 -2.72
CA HIS A 95 -6.11 -2.32 -2.02
C HIS A 95 -7.55 -2.28 -1.52
N LEU A 96 -7.77 -1.50 -0.47
CA LEU A 96 -9.09 -1.04 -0.09
C LEU A 96 -9.37 0.27 -0.82
N ARG A 97 -10.48 0.37 -1.55
CA ARG A 97 -11.01 1.65 -2.04
C ARG A 97 -11.86 2.27 -0.95
N LEU A 98 -11.49 3.45 -0.48
CA LEU A 98 -12.22 4.15 0.57
C LEU A 98 -13.39 4.94 -0.01
N ARG A 99 -14.46 5.08 0.77
CA ARG A 99 -15.58 5.95 0.42
C ARG A 99 -15.13 7.41 0.34
N GLU A 100 -15.79 8.20 -0.50
CA GLU A 100 -15.46 9.60 -0.76
C GLU A 100 -15.39 10.44 0.53
N GLU A 101 -16.30 10.20 1.49
CA GLU A 101 -16.39 10.96 2.74
C GLU A 101 -15.15 10.81 3.63
N VAL A 102 -14.32 9.79 3.40
CA VAL A 102 -13.05 9.62 4.13
C VAL A 102 -12.08 10.75 3.80
N MET A 103 -12.18 11.38 2.63
CA MET A 103 -11.33 12.51 2.24
C MET A 103 -11.44 13.72 3.18
N ASP A 104 -12.59 13.92 3.83
CA ASP A 104 -12.81 15.05 4.75
C ASP A 104 -11.91 14.99 6.00
N ARG A 105 -11.37 13.81 6.31
CA ARG A 105 -10.44 13.58 7.42
C ARG A 105 -9.05 13.14 6.96
N CYS A 106 -8.74 13.37 5.69
CA CYS A 106 -7.41 13.11 5.14
C CYS A 106 -6.58 14.40 5.10
N THR A 107 -5.28 14.24 5.31
CA THR A 107 -4.29 15.16 4.77
C THR A 107 -3.48 14.50 3.67
N PHE A 108 -2.80 15.29 2.86
CA PHE A 108 -2.09 14.84 1.68
C PHE A 108 -0.73 15.51 1.57
N CYS A 109 0.23 14.82 0.96
CA CYS A 109 1.50 15.42 0.57
C CYS A 109 2.07 14.81 -0.70
N PHE A 110 2.94 15.59 -1.35
CA PHE A 110 3.81 15.13 -2.41
C PHE A 110 5.13 15.91 -2.31
N PRO A 111 6.31 15.26 -2.37
CA PRO A 111 6.51 13.80 -2.43
C PRO A 111 6.09 13.08 -1.12
N ASP A 112 6.27 11.75 -1.08
CA ASP A 112 6.10 10.90 0.11
C ASP A 112 6.77 11.51 1.35
N SER A 113 6.13 11.39 2.52
CA SER A 113 6.56 11.94 3.81
C SER A 113 8.03 11.72 4.18
N VAL A 114 8.65 10.63 3.71
CA VAL A 114 10.08 10.36 3.92
C VAL A 114 11.01 11.38 3.26
N PHE A 115 10.56 12.03 2.19
CA PHE A 115 11.32 13.03 1.42
C PHE A 115 11.12 14.46 1.93
N GLU A 116 10.56 14.61 3.13
CA GLU A 116 10.38 15.90 3.80
C GLU A 116 9.64 16.93 2.92
N PRO A 117 8.38 16.64 2.50
CA PRO A 117 7.63 17.55 1.65
C PRO A 117 7.44 18.91 2.34
N ASP A 118 7.47 19.97 1.54
CA ASP A 118 7.36 21.36 2.03
C ASP A 118 6.02 21.63 2.73
N ALA A 119 4.96 20.90 2.35
CA ALA A 119 3.62 21.08 2.89
C ALA A 119 2.85 19.76 3.02
N VAL A 120 1.95 19.75 4.00
CA VAL A 120 0.85 18.79 4.14
C VAL A 120 -0.44 19.58 4.05
N THR A 121 -1.33 19.15 3.18
CA THR A 121 -2.53 19.91 2.82
C THR A 121 -3.80 19.11 3.10
N GLY A 122 -4.94 19.80 3.20
CA GLY A 122 -6.25 19.15 3.24
C GLY A 122 -6.76 18.79 1.84
N SER A 123 -7.94 18.18 1.76
CA SER A 123 -8.58 17.78 0.49
C SER A 123 -8.77 18.93 -0.51
N GLY A 124 -8.94 20.17 -0.03
CA GLY A 124 -9.15 21.36 -0.88
C GLY A 124 -7.95 21.82 -1.72
N GLU A 125 -6.75 21.30 -1.47
CA GLU A 125 -5.50 21.70 -2.15
C GLU A 125 -4.85 20.54 -2.91
N VAL A 126 -5.57 19.43 -3.07
CA VAL A 126 -5.08 18.20 -3.69
C VAL A 126 -4.72 18.38 -5.18
N ASP A 127 -5.43 19.25 -5.89
CA ASP A 127 -5.15 19.54 -7.31
C ASP A 127 -3.72 20.07 -7.52
N ASP A 128 -3.16 20.79 -6.55
CA ASP A 128 -1.80 21.32 -6.62
C ASP A 128 -0.77 20.20 -6.48
N LEU A 129 -1.02 19.26 -5.55
CA LEU A 129 -0.20 18.07 -5.37
C LEU A 129 -0.25 17.15 -6.60
N ILE A 130 -1.42 17.01 -7.24
CA ILE A 130 -1.57 16.26 -8.48
C ILE A 130 -0.74 16.90 -9.61
N ARG A 131 -0.76 18.24 -9.73
CA ARG A 131 0.08 18.95 -10.72
C ARG A 131 1.58 18.74 -10.46
N LEU A 132 2.01 18.81 -9.19
CA LEU A 132 3.39 18.52 -8.80
C LEU A 132 3.79 17.07 -9.14
N ALA A 133 2.91 16.11 -8.84
CA ALA A 133 3.14 14.71 -9.16
C ALA A 133 3.32 14.51 -10.68
N HIS A 134 2.42 15.05 -11.50
CA HIS A 134 2.52 14.97 -12.96
C HIS A 134 3.76 15.64 -13.54
N ALA A 135 4.23 16.75 -12.95
CA ALA A 135 5.41 17.46 -13.39
C ALA A 135 6.74 16.80 -12.98
N SER A 136 6.69 15.84 -12.04
CA SER A 136 7.89 15.16 -11.54
C SER A 136 8.45 14.14 -12.55
N GLU A 137 9.77 13.97 -12.53
CA GLU A 137 10.48 12.91 -13.26
C GLU A 137 10.61 11.62 -12.44
N LEU A 138 9.86 11.50 -11.33
CA LEU A 138 9.89 10.31 -10.49
C LEU A 138 9.37 9.09 -11.27
N ASP A 139 9.91 7.92 -10.93
CA ASP A 139 9.36 6.66 -11.43
C ASP A 139 7.89 6.55 -11.06
N HIS A 140 7.08 5.92 -11.93
CA HIS A 140 5.64 5.80 -11.72
C HIS A 140 5.26 5.16 -10.38
N LEU A 141 6.09 4.26 -9.82
CA LEU A 141 5.85 3.68 -8.50
C LEU A 141 6.02 4.69 -7.36
N ASP A 142 6.82 5.73 -7.57
CA ASP A 142 7.15 6.76 -6.57
C ASP A 142 6.37 8.06 -6.80
N ARG A 143 5.67 8.16 -7.92
CA ARG A 143 4.84 9.30 -8.32
C ARG A 143 3.40 9.13 -7.84
N TYR A 144 3.19 9.22 -6.54
CA TYR A 144 1.87 9.14 -5.91
C TYR A 144 1.68 10.26 -4.88
N VAL A 145 0.44 10.73 -4.73
CA VAL A 145 0.08 11.67 -3.65
C VAL A 145 -0.24 10.84 -2.42
N GLU A 146 0.59 10.94 -1.40
CA GLU A 146 0.41 10.23 -0.14
C GLU A 146 -0.80 10.80 0.60
N ALA A 147 -1.62 9.93 1.17
CA ALA A 147 -2.79 10.28 1.97
C ALA A 147 -2.61 9.79 3.41
N HIS A 148 -2.89 10.65 4.38
CA HIS A 148 -2.91 10.32 5.79
C HIS A 148 -4.35 10.37 6.30
N VAL A 149 -4.97 9.21 6.46
CA VAL A 149 -6.35 9.10 6.96
C VAL A 149 -6.32 9.25 8.48
N HIS A 150 -6.84 10.37 8.99
CA HIS A 150 -6.85 10.64 10.43
C HIS A 150 -8.00 9.91 11.14
N GLY A 151 -7.68 9.29 12.28
CA GLY A 151 -8.59 8.40 12.98
C GLY A 151 -8.67 7.02 12.33
N GLN A 152 -9.32 6.08 13.01
CA GLN A 152 -9.35 4.68 12.59
C GLN A 152 -10.04 4.47 11.25
N VAL A 153 -9.58 3.48 10.48
CA VAL A 153 -10.25 2.99 9.26
C VAL A 153 -11.01 1.70 9.61
N CYS A 154 -12.33 1.80 9.64
CA CYS A 154 -13.26 0.70 9.89
C CYS A 154 -13.81 0.19 8.55
N ILE A 155 -13.76 -1.12 8.30
CA ILE A 155 -14.13 -1.69 7.00
C ILE A 155 -15.59 -1.37 6.66
N ALA A 156 -16.53 -1.68 7.55
CA ALA A 156 -17.96 -1.48 7.30
C ALA A 156 -18.36 0.00 7.10
N ARG A 157 -17.61 0.94 7.69
CA ARG A 157 -17.91 2.38 7.60
C ARG A 157 -17.20 3.04 6.42
N ASP A 158 -15.91 2.78 6.27
CA ASP A 158 -15.00 3.61 5.46
C ASP A 158 -14.64 2.97 4.13
N VAL A 159 -14.83 1.66 3.96
CA VAL A 159 -14.43 0.94 2.75
C VAL A 159 -15.62 0.77 1.83
N GLU A 160 -15.40 1.16 0.57
CA GLU A 160 -16.36 0.98 -0.50
C GLU A 160 -16.22 -0.40 -1.13
N ALA A 161 -14.99 -0.84 -1.41
CA ALA A 161 -14.67 -2.14 -1.97
C ALA A 161 -13.26 -2.62 -1.57
N VAL A 162 -13.06 -3.93 -1.54
CA VAL A 162 -11.72 -4.55 -1.52
C VAL A 162 -11.40 -5.05 -2.92
N VAL A 163 -10.25 -4.63 -3.46
CA VAL A 163 -9.81 -4.97 -4.82
C VAL A 163 -8.61 -5.90 -4.74
N LEU A 164 -8.72 -7.06 -5.38
CA LEU A 164 -7.73 -8.14 -5.33
C LEU A 164 -7.15 -8.48 -6.70
N ASP A 165 -5.98 -9.13 -6.69
CA ASP A 165 -5.41 -9.76 -7.89
C ASP A 165 -6.13 -11.09 -8.22
N PRO A 166 -6.44 -11.38 -9.51
CA PRO A 166 -7.08 -12.61 -9.92
C PRO A 166 -6.38 -13.92 -9.48
N CYS A 167 -5.09 -13.90 -9.15
CA CYS A 167 -4.40 -15.06 -8.58
C CYS A 167 -5.01 -15.54 -7.24
N TYR A 168 -5.81 -14.70 -6.58
CA TYR A 168 -6.47 -15.05 -5.32
C TYR A 168 -7.88 -15.65 -5.49
N GLN A 169 -8.40 -15.77 -6.71
CA GLN A 169 -9.68 -16.44 -6.96
C GLN A 169 -9.64 -17.92 -6.53
N GLY A 170 -10.64 -18.35 -5.77
CA GLY A 170 -10.79 -19.68 -5.18
C GLY A 170 -9.91 -19.94 -3.94
N THR A 171 -9.12 -18.96 -3.49
CA THR A 171 -8.15 -19.14 -2.39
C THR A 171 -8.71 -18.74 -1.02
N ASP A 172 -7.94 -18.96 0.05
CA ASP A 172 -8.29 -18.46 1.39
C ASP A 172 -8.32 -16.92 1.47
N VAL A 173 -7.59 -16.24 0.59
CA VAL A 173 -7.62 -14.78 0.50
C VAL A 173 -9.00 -14.27 0.08
N GLU A 174 -9.59 -14.85 -0.96
CA GLU A 174 -10.96 -14.51 -1.37
C GLU A 174 -11.96 -14.82 -0.27
N ARG A 175 -11.88 -16.01 0.34
CA ARG A 175 -12.75 -16.42 1.46
C ARG A 175 -12.66 -15.48 2.68
N ALA A 176 -11.50 -14.87 2.89
CA ALA A 176 -11.31 -13.88 3.95
C ALA A 176 -11.91 -12.53 3.55
N ALA A 177 -11.71 -12.10 2.29
CA ALA A 177 -12.27 -10.87 1.74
C ALA A 177 -13.81 -10.87 1.74
N GLU A 178 -14.45 -12.01 1.47
CA GLU A 178 -15.91 -12.20 1.52
C GLU A 178 -16.52 -11.95 2.91
N ARG A 179 -15.71 -11.89 3.96
CA ARG A 179 -16.16 -11.54 5.32
C ARG A 179 -16.24 -10.03 5.55
N PHE A 180 -15.77 -9.23 4.60
CA PHE A 180 -15.84 -7.78 4.68
C PHE A 180 -17.28 -7.34 4.35
N ASP A 181 -17.75 -6.28 4.98
CA ASP A 181 -19.06 -5.68 4.70
C ASP A 181 -18.99 -4.75 3.47
N CYS A 182 -18.33 -5.21 2.40
CA CYS A 182 -18.16 -4.49 1.14
C CYS A 182 -17.92 -5.48 -0.03
N PRO A 183 -18.19 -5.08 -1.28
CA PRO A 183 -17.89 -5.91 -2.45
C PRO A 183 -16.41 -6.28 -2.57
N VAL A 184 -16.18 -7.49 -3.10
CA VAL A 184 -14.88 -7.95 -3.60
C VAL A 184 -14.82 -7.67 -5.09
N GLU A 185 -13.83 -6.89 -5.51
CA GLU A 185 -13.56 -6.54 -6.91
C GLU A 185 -12.18 -7.06 -7.33
N TRP A 186 -11.93 -7.07 -8.64
CA TRP A 186 -10.71 -7.61 -9.21
C TRP A 186 -10.09 -6.61 -10.18
N HIS A 187 -8.80 -6.34 -10.00
CA HIS A 187 -8.02 -5.59 -10.99
C HIS A 187 -7.50 -6.54 -12.09
N PRO A 188 -6.95 -6.04 -13.23
CA PRO A 188 -6.59 -6.91 -14.37
C PRO A 188 -5.51 -7.96 -14.07
N GLY A 189 -4.68 -7.73 -13.06
CA GLY A 189 -3.77 -8.72 -12.49
C GLY A 189 -2.30 -8.50 -12.84
N PHE A 190 -1.42 -9.09 -12.03
CA PHE A 190 0.03 -9.00 -12.19
C PHE A 190 0.62 -10.34 -12.64
N ALA A 191 1.38 -10.33 -13.72
CA ALA A 191 2.32 -11.41 -14.03
C ALA A 191 3.42 -10.92 -14.96
N THR A 192 4.67 -11.34 -14.72
CA THR A 192 5.76 -11.09 -15.66
C THR A 192 6.78 -12.21 -15.66
N ALA A 193 7.44 -12.43 -16.80
CA ALA A 193 8.54 -13.37 -16.90
C ALA A 193 9.79 -12.76 -16.24
N THR A 194 10.50 -13.52 -15.40
CA THR A 194 11.70 -13.02 -14.72
C THR A 194 12.89 -12.82 -15.66
N ALA A 195 12.82 -13.42 -16.86
CA ALA A 195 13.76 -13.19 -17.94
C ALA A 195 13.65 -11.78 -18.56
N SER A 196 12.49 -11.10 -18.48
CA SER A 196 12.28 -9.76 -19.06
C SER A 196 12.51 -8.62 -18.08
N LEU A 197 12.90 -8.90 -16.83
CA LEU A 197 13.15 -7.86 -15.84
C LEU A 197 14.46 -7.12 -16.12
N ASP A 198 14.40 -5.78 -16.08
CA ASP A 198 15.55 -4.90 -16.27
C ASP A 198 16.41 -4.81 -14.99
N PRO A 199 17.62 -5.40 -14.96
CA PRO A 199 18.45 -5.39 -13.75
C PRO A 199 18.92 -3.98 -13.34
N SER A 200 18.81 -2.97 -14.20
CA SER A 200 19.22 -1.59 -13.90
C SER A 200 18.18 -0.78 -13.09
N TYR A 201 16.92 -1.22 -13.04
CA TYR A 201 15.84 -0.41 -12.44
C TYR A 201 15.98 -0.22 -10.92
N ARG A 202 16.05 -1.31 -10.15
CA ARG A 202 16.11 -1.26 -8.67
C ARG A 202 17.15 -2.21 -8.08
N GLY A 203 17.97 -2.87 -8.90
CA GLY A 203 19.06 -3.76 -8.48
C GLY A 203 18.95 -5.15 -9.11
N GLY A 204 20.05 -5.62 -9.71
CA GLY A 204 20.12 -6.93 -10.37
C GLY A 204 19.97 -8.09 -9.39
N GLU A 205 20.37 -7.91 -8.13
CA GLU A 205 20.20 -8.89 -7.06
C GLU A 205 18.72 -9.26 -6.82
N TYR A 206 17.79 -8.32 -7.02
CA TYR A 206 16.35 -8.59 -6.88
C TYR A 206 15.79 -9.30 -8.11
N VAL A 207 16.41 -9.13 -9.28
CA VAL A 207 16.08 -9.92 -10.47
C VAL A 207 16.52 -11.39 -10.29
N GLU A 208 17.71 -11.62 -9.73
CA GLU A 208 18.16 -12.97 -9.39
C GLU A 208 17.27 -13.61 -8.31
N LEU A 209 16.87 -12.85 -7.30
CA LEU A 209 15.90 -13.31 -6.31
C LEU A 209 14.56 -13.67 -6.97
N ALA A 210 14.03 -12.83 -7.85
CA ALA A 210 12.81 -13.13 -8.60
C ALA A 210 12.93 -14.43 -9.40
N ARG A 211 14.06 -14.65 -10.10
CA ARG A 211 14.35 -15.87 -10.85
C ARG A 211 14.40 -17.12 -9.96
N SER A 212 14.88 -16.98 -8.73
CA SER A 212 14.89 -18.08 -7.76
C SER A 212 13.49 -18.44 -7.24
N ILE A 213 12.55 -17.50 -7.26
CA ILE A 213 11.14 -17.72 -6.91
C ILE A 213 10.39 -18.39 -8.07
N GLY A 214 10.61 -17.94 -9.32
CA GLY A 214 9.96 -18.53 -10.48
C GLY A 214 10.40 -17.95 -11.83
N SER A 215 10.11 -18.67 -12.91
CA SER A 215 10.30 -18.16 -14.28
C SER A 215 9.25 -17.12 -14.68
N VAL A 216 8.05 -17.22 -14.09
CA VAL A 216 7.00 -16.22 -14.12
C VAL A 216 6.65 -15.91 -12.67
N ILE A 217 6.62 -14.62 -12.32
CA ILE A 217 6.27 -14.16 -10.98
C ILE A 217 4.86 -13.54 -10.98
N THR A 218 4.11 -13.86 -9.94
CA THR A 218 2.76 -13.40 -9.61
C THR A 218 2.70 -13.03 -8.13
N PRO A 219 1.69 -12.29 -7.65
CA PRO A 219 1.65 -11.84 -6.25
C PRO A 219 1.69 -12.99 -5.23
N ASP A 220 0.94 -14.06 -5.48
CA ASP A 220 0.85 -15.25 -4.63
C ASP A 220 2.19 -15.99 -4.49
N LEU A 221 3.03 -16.00 -5.53
CA LEU A 221 4.38 -16.57 -5.45
C LEU A 221 5.32 -15.73 -4.58
N ILE A 222 5.22 -14.41 -4.65
CA ILE A 222 5.98 -13.51 -3.77
C ILE A 222 5.49 -13.65 -2.33
N GLY A 223 4.17 -13.73 -2.12
CA GLY A 223 3.59 -13.97 -0.81
C GLY A 223 3.97 -15.33 -0.24
N GLN A 224 4.00 -16.40 -1.05
CA GLN A 224 4.53 -17.69 -0.64
C GLN A 224 5.98 -17.58 -0.17
N ALA A 225 6.85 -16.94 -0.96
CA ALA A 225 8.24 -16.72 -0.59
C ALA A 225 8.37 -15.95 0.74
N ALA A 226 7.51 -14.95 0.98
CA ALA A 226 7.46 -14.22 2.24
C ALA A 226 7.07 -15.13 3.43
N ARG A 227 6.07 -16.01 3.23
CA ARG A 227 5.60 -16.96 4.26
C ARG A 227 6.62 -18.05 4.59
N GLU A 228 7.47 -18.44 3.63
CA GLU A 228 8.51 -19.45 3.86
C GLU A 228 9.63 -18.95 4.80
N GLY A 229 9.78 -17.64 4.99
CA GLY A 229 10.75 -17.05 5.91
C GLY A 229 12.22 -17.28 5.51
N LYS A 230 12.47 -17.73 4.28
CA LYS A 230 13.83 -18.00 3.75
C LYS A 230 14.52 -16.75 3.20
N TYR A 231 13.75 -15.70 2.93
CA TYR A 231 14.20 -14.48 2.27
C TYR A 231 14.00 -13.27 3.19
N ASP A 232 14.84 -12.26 3.01
CA ASP A 232 14.60 -10.97 3.63
C ASP A 232 13.36 -10.30 3.01
N ASN A 233 12.42 -9.86 3.87
CA ASN A 233 11.20 -9.21 3.43
C ASN A 233 11.48 -7.87 2.72
N GLN A 234 12.57 -7.16 3.04
CA GLN A 234 12.91 -5.94 2.30
C GLN A 234 13.36 -6.27 0.87
N ALA A 235 14.07 -7.38 0.66
CA ALA A 235 14.37 -7.89 -0.68
C ALA A 235 13.12 -8.33 -1.45
N LEU A 236 12.17 -9.01 -0.80
CA LEU A 236 10.90 -9.39 -1.44
C LEU A 236 10.05 -8.19 -1.84
N LYS A 237 10.05 -7.09 -1.06
CA LYS A 237 9.43 -5.81 -1.48
C LYS A 237 10.06 -5.27 -2.77
N ARG A 238 11.37 -5.42 -2.93
CA ARG A 238 12.04 -5.01 -4.17
C ARG A 238 11.67 -5.89 -5.35
N VAL A 239 11.50 -7.20 -5.14
CA VAL A 239 10.90 -8.10 -6.14
C VAL A 239 9.48 -7.67 -6.49
N TRP A 240 8.67 -7.30 -5.50
CA TRP A 240 7.33 -6.74 -5.74
C TRP A 240 7.38 -5.50 -6.63
N HIS A 241 8.30 -4.56 -6.43
CA HIS A 241 8.42 -3.39 -7.30
C HIS A 241 8.69 -3.76 -8.77
N TYR A 242 9.46 -4.82 -9.02
CA TYR A 242 9.64 -5.34 -10.38
C TYR A 242 8.33 -5.86 -10.96
N LEU A 243 7.57 -6.63 -10.18
CA LEU A 243 6.26 -7.13 -10.61
C LEU A 243 5.25 -6.00 -10.84
N ALA A 244 5.17 -5.03 -9.91
CA ALA A 244 4.27 -3.89 -9.99
C ALA A 244 4.54 -3.01 -11.22
N LYS A 245 5.82 -2.86 -11.60
CA LYS A 245 6.24 -2.10 -12.79
C LYS A 245 6.02 -2.85 -14.10
N PHE A 246 6.48 -4.10 -14.17
CA PHE A 246 6.61 -4.82 -15.44
C PHE A 246 5.55 -5.91 -15.65
N GLY A 247 4.68 -6.13 -14.67
CA GLY A 247 3.71 -7.23 -14.70
C GLY A 247 2.26 -6.83 -14.82
N ARG A 248 1.93 -5.54 -14.94
CA ARG A 248 0.55 -5.08 -15.12
C ARG A 248 -0.04 -5.65 -16.41
N ARG A 249 -1.18 -6.34 -16.29
CA ARG A 249 -1.96 -6.81 -17.45
C ARG A 249 -2.87 -5.72 -17.98
N ALA A 250 -3.14 -5.79 -19.28
CA ALA A 250 -4.04 -4.91 -20.02
C ALA A 250 -5.49 -5.41 -19.94
#